data_AF-A0A7Z9U992-F1
#
_entry.id   AF-A0A7Z9U992-F1
#
_cell.length_a   1.000
_cell.length_b   1.000
_cell.length_c   1.000
_cell.angle_alpha   90.00
_cell.angle_beta   90.00
_cell.angle_gamma   90.00
#
_symmetry.space_group_name_H-M   'P 1'
#
loop_
_entity.id
_entity.type
_entity.pdbx_description
1 polymer ?
#
loop_
_entity_poly.entity_id
_entity_poly.type
_entity_poly.pdbx_seq_one_letter_code
_entity_poly.pdbx_strand_id
1 'polypeptide(L)' 'MGSRTDIEWADRTWNPVTGCTKVSSGCRHCYAETQAERFAGGKAFP' A
#
# COMPACT_ATOMS: atom_id res chain seq x y z
N MET A 1 -2.09 -7.70 -2.12
CA MET A 1 -3.33 -7.58 -2.93
C MET A 1 -3.99 -8.93 -3.05
N GLY A 2 -5.32 -8.95 -2.96
CA GLY A 2 -6.10 -10.18 -2.98
C GLY A 2 -6.83 -10.36 -4.32
N SER A 3 -6.98 -11.62 -4.72
CA SER A 3 -7.87 -12.03 -5.83
C SER A 3 -9.30 -12.33 -5.38
N ARG A 4 -9.58 -12.23 -4.07
CA ARG A 4 -10.92 -12.25 -3.46
C ARG A 4 -10.94 -11.19 -2.38
N THR A 5 -11.97 -10.35 -2.37
CA THR A 5 -12.15 -9.28 -1.37
C THR A 5 -13.48 -9.44 -0.68
N ASP A 6 -13.59 -8.93 0.54
CA ASP A 6 -14.85 -8.88 1.29
C ASP A 6 -15.73 -7.68 0.89
N ILE A 7 -15.33 -6.91 -0.14
CA ILE A 7 -16.14 -5.84 -0.70
C ILE A 7 -17.13 -6.49 -1.67
N GLU A 8 -18.40 -6.49 -1.30
CA GLU A 8 -19.50 -7.19 -1.99
C GLU A 8 -19.56 -6.99 -3.51
N TRP A 9 -19.10 -5.83 -4.01
CA TRP A 9 -19.13 -5.48 -5.43
C TRP A 9 -17.78 -5.60 -6.15
N ALA A 10 -16.70 -5.98 -5.46
CA ALA A 10 -15.36 -6.02 -6.03
C ALA A 10 -14.66 -7.37 -5.80
N ASP A 11 -14.34 -8.07 -6.88
CA ASP A 11 -13.63 -9.35 -6.82
C ASP A 11 -12.18 -9.22 -6.36
N ARG A 12 -11.51 -8.10 -6.68
CA ARG A 12 -10.06 -7.94 -6.47
C ARG A 12 -9.68 -6.53 -6.02
N THR A 13 -8.68 -6.44 -5.16
CA THR A 13 -8.04 -5.17 -4.81
C THR A 13 -6.70 -5.04 -5.51
N TRP A 14 -6.43 -3.85 -6.04
CA TRP A 14 -5.12 -3.49 -6.60
C TRP A 14 -4.64 -2.17 -6.03
N ASN A 15 -3.41 -2.17 -5.52
CA ASN A 15 -2.67 -0.96 -5.24
C ASN A 15 -1.67 -0.69 -6.38
N PRO A 16 -1.90 0.32 -7.25
CA PRO A 16 -1.05 0.58 -8.41
C PRO A 16 0.28 1.28 -8.06
N VAL A 17 0.45 1.74 -6.81
CA VAL A 17 1.62 2.48 -6.35
C VAL A 17 2.13 1.95 -5.00
N THR A 18 3.44 2.02 -4.79
CA THR A 18 4.07 1.62 -3.52
C THR A 18 4.86 2.78 -2.94
N GLY A 19 4.56 3.14 -1.70
CA GLY A 19 5.16 4.25 -0.93
C GLY A 19 4.88 5.66 -1.48
N CYS A 20 5.40 6.65 -0.77
CA CYS A 20 5.26 8.07 -1.09
C CYS A 20 6.31 8.92 -0.35
N THR A 21 6.58 10.13 -0.83
CA THR A 21 7.37 11.12 -0.09
C THR A 21 6.50 11.75 1.01
N LYS A 22 6.99 11.77 2.26
CA LYS A 22 6.28 12.42 3.37
C LYS A 22 6.33 13.94 3.22
N VAL A 23 5.17 14.58 3.12
CA VAL A 23 5.07 16.04 2.93
C VAL A 23 4.60 16.80 4.17
N SER A 24 4.01 16.12 5.15
CA SER A 24 3.50 16.77 6.37
C SER A 24 3.35 15.80 7.55
N SER A 25 3.00 16.33 8.72
CA SER A 25 2.69 15.55 9.93
C SER A 25 1.49 14.59 9.76
N GLY A 26 0.63 14.82 8.77
CA GLY A 26 -0.48 13.93 8.43
C GLY A 26 -0.04 12.54 7.95
N CYS A 27 1.22 12.38 7.52
CA CYS A 27 1.75 11.09 7.04
C CYS A 27 2.05 10.08 8.16
N ARG A 28 1.98 10.48 9.44
CA ARG A 28 2.48 9.70 10.59
C ARG A 28 1.84 8.31 10.78
N HIS A 29 0.68 8.06 10.19
CA HIS A 29 -0.06 6.79 10.29
C HIS A 29 -0.58 6.30 8.93
N CYS A 30 0.18 6.54 7.87
CA CYS A 30 -0.20 6.14 6.53
C CYS A 30 -0.14 4.62 6.36
N TYR A 31 -1.27 3.96 6.08
CA TYR A 31 -1.29 2.51 5.83
C TYR A 31 -0.37 2.08 4.68
N ALA A 32 -0.16 2.95 3.69
CA ALA A 32 0.68 2.68 2.53
C ALA A 32 2.18 2.63 2.90
N GLU A 33 2.59 3.31 3.97
CA GLU A 33 3.96 3.23 4.49
C GLU A 33 4.25 1.83 5.02
N THR A 34 3.41 1.32 5.92
CA THR A 34 3.58 -0.04 6.46
C THR A 34 3.57 -1.09 5.34
N GLN A 35 2.76 -0.88 4.31
CA GLN A 35 2.77 -1.77 3.14
C GLN A 35 4.05 -1.66 2.32
N ALA A 36 4.61 -0.46 2.16
CA ALA A 36 5.88 -0.26 1.46
C ALA A 36 7.03 -0.92 2.24
N GLU A 37 7.12 -0.67 3.55
CA GLU A 37 8.16 -1.25 4.44
C GLU A 37 8.18 -2.78 4.41
N ARG A 38 7.01 -3.43 4.26
CA ARG A 38 6.93 -4.89 4.10
C ARG A 38 7.77 -5.42 2.93
N PHE A 39 7.94 -4.62 1.87
CA PHE A 39 8.71 -5.00 0.69
C PHE A 39 10.12 -4.39 0.67
N ALA A 40 10.57 -3.77 1.77
CA ALA A 40 11.88 -3.14 1.89
C ALA A 40 13.04 -4.04 1.45
N GLY A 41 13.94 -3.49 0.64
CA GLY A 41 15.08 -4.21 0.06
C GLY A 41 14.73 -5.08 -1.16
N GLY A 42 13.45 -5.22 -1.51
CA GLY A 42 13.00 -5.90 -2.72
C GLY A 42 12.87 -4.95 -3.92
N LYS A 43 12.73 -5.52 -5.12
CA LYS A 43 12.52 -4.76 -6.37
C LYS A 43 11.24 -3.91 -6.40
N ALA A 44 10.30 -4.21 -5.50
CA ALA A 44 9.02 -3.52 -5.38
C ALA A 44 9.02 -2.43 -4.29
N PHE A 45 10.14 -2.26 -3.57
CA PHE A 45 10.31 -1.15 -2.65
C PHE A 45 10.59 0.14 -3.45
N PRO A 46 9.94 1.26 -3.10
CA PRO A 46 10.23 2.57 -3.70
C PRO A 46 11.60 3.12 -3.31
#